data_AF-A0A9E5R0L5-F1
#
_entry.id   AF-A0A9E5R0L5-F1
#
_cell.length_a   1.000
_cell.length_b   1.000
_cell.length_c   1.000
_cell.angle_alpha   90.00
_cell.angle_beta   90.00
_cell.angle_gamma   90.00
#
_symmetry.space_group_name_H-M   'P 1'
#
loop_
_entity.id
_entity.type
_entity.pdbx_description
1 polymer ?
#
loop_
_entity_poly.entity_id
_entity_poly.type
_entity_poly.pdbx_seq_one_letter_code
_entity_poly.pdbx_strand_id
1 'polypeptide(L)' 'MADNTPEREVVYVTRPKNRPIEFTTVLILYILLGVGVALTIHFILLSTSTYNWLGN' A
#
# COMPACT_ATOMS: atom_id res chain seq x y z
N MET A 1 25.25 -33.36 -37.90
CA MET A 1 25.19 -32.65 -36.62
C MET A 1 23.80 -32.84 -36.05
N ALA A 2 23.66 -33.57 -34.94
CA ALA A 2 22.39 -33.66 -34.21
C ALA A 2 22.26 -32.41 -33.33
N ASP A 3 21.12 -31.74 -33.38
CA ASP A 3 20.77 -30.61 -32.52
C ASP A 3 20.65 -31.09 -31.07
N ASN A 4 21.62 -30.71 -30.25
CA ASN A 4 21.74 -31.08 -28.84
C ASN A 4 21.28 -29.94 -27.91
N THR A 5 20.30 -29.16 -28.33
CA THR A 5 19.68 -28.13 -27.49
C THR A 5 18.94 -28.83 -26.34
N PRO A 6 19.38 -28.66 -25.07
CA PRO A 6 18.68 -29.27 -23.95
C PRO A 6 17.26 -28.70 -23.90
N GLU A 7 16.26 -29.57 -23.95
CA GLU A 7 14.86 -29.19 -23.80
C GLU A 7 14.73 -28.35 -22.54
N ARG A 8 14.38 -27.07 -22.69
CA ARG A 8 14.25 -26.16 -21.55
C ARG A 8 13.11 -26.68 -20.69
N GLU A 9 13.46 -27.23 -19.53
CA GLU A 9 12.51 -27.51 -18.46
C GLU A 9 11.87 -26.17 -18.06
N VAL A 10 10.69 -25.92 -18.61
CA VAL A 10 9.86 -24.78 -18.21
C VAL A 10 9.36 -25.08 -16.82
N VAL A 11 10.13 -24.67 -15.82
CA VAL A 11 9.72 -24.74 -14.41
C VAL A 11 8.42 -23.95 -14.28
N TYR A 12 7.30 -24.66 -14.16
CA TYR A 12 6.00 -24.06 -13.88
C TYR A 12 6.05 -23.51 -12.46
N VAL A 13 6.46 -22.25 -12.31
CA VAL A 13 6.38 -21.53 -11.04
C VAL A 13 4.90 -21.29 -10.76
N THR A 14 4.23 -22.28 -10.16
CA THR A 14 2.89 -22.16 -9.61
C THR A 14 2.95 -21.16 -8.47
N ARG A 15 2.67 -19.89 -8.78
CA ARG A 15 2.52 -18.86 -7.74
C ARG A 15 1.40 -19.35 -6.81
N PRO A 16 1.66 -19.54 -5.51
CA PRO A 16 0.61 -19.91 -4.58
C PRO A 16 -0.49 -18.84 -4.65
N LYS A 17 -1.67 -19.25 -5.11
CA LYS A 17 -2.85 -18.38 -5.33
C LYS A 17 -3.39 -17.81 -4.01
N ASN A 18 -2.99 -18.38 -2.88
CA ASN A 18 -3.45 -18.01 -1.56
C ASN A 18 -2.57 -16.90 -0.97
N ARG A 19 -2.70 -15.68 -1.47
CA ARG A 19 -2.22 -14.49 -0.74
C ARG A 19 -3.40 -13.97 0.07
N PRO A 20 -3.45 -14.22 1.40
CA PRO A 20 -4.63 -13.96 2.21
C PRO A 20 -5.02 -12.49 2.29
N ILE A 21 -4.10 -11.59 1.92
CA ILE A 21 -4.35 -10.16 1.83
C ILE A 21 -3.61 -9.61 0.61
N GLU A 22 -4.34 -8.93 -0.28
CA GLU A 22 -3.72 -8.24 -1.41
C GLU A 22 -2.95 -7.02 -0.89
N PHE A 23 -1.70 -6.86 -1.32
CA PHE A 23 -0.85 -5.73 -0.95
C PHE A 23 -1.56 -4.39 -1.19
N THR A 24 -2.29 -4.27 -2.30
CA THR A 24 -3.08 -3.09 -2.67
C THR A 24 -4.17 -2.77 -1.65
N THR A 25 -4.84 -3.77 -1.08
CA THR A 25 -5.88 -3.56 -0.05
C THR A 25 -5.29 -2.95 1.21
N VAL A 26 -4.17 -3.49 1.69
CA VAL A 26 -3.46 -2.94 2.87
C VAL A 26 -2.98 -1.53 2.59
N LEU A 27 -2.40 -1.29 1.41
CA LEU A 27 -1.93 0.03 0.99
C LEU A 27 -3.07 1.05 1.03
N ILE A 28 -4.22 0.74 0.43
CA ILE A 28 -5.39 1.63 0.42
C ILE A 28 -5.90 1.89 1.84
N LEU A 29 -6.02 0.86 2.67
CA LEU A 29 -6.46 1.00 4.06
C LEU A 29 -5.53 1.93 4.86
N TYR A 30 -4.21 1.81 4.69
CA TYR A 30 -3.25 2.69 5.35
C TYR A 30 -3.32 4.13 4.83
N ILE A 31 -3.55 4.34 3.53
CA ILE A 31 -3.74 5.68 2.97
C ILE A 31 -5.00 6.33 3.56
N LEU A 32 -6.14 5.61 3.58
CA LEU A 32 -7.39 6.11 4.15
C LEU A 32 -7.25 6.43 5.65
N LEU A 33 -6.58 5.55 6.40
CA LEU A 33 -6.31 5.76 7.81
C LEU A 33 -5.41 6.97 8.04
N GLY A 34 -4.31 7.09 7.29
CA GLY A 34 -3.36 8.20 7.40
C GLY A 34 -4.00 9.55 7.09
N VAL A 35 -4.79 9.61 6.01
CA VAL A 35 -5.54 10.81 5.63
C VAL A 35 -6.57 11.18 6.70
N GLY A 36 -7.32 10.20 7.21
CA GLY A 36 -8.29 10.42 8.29
C GLY A 36 -7.65 11.01 9.55
N VAL A 37 -6.57 10.38 10.04
CA VAL A 37 -5.84 10.84 11.24
C VAL A 37 -5.24 12.23 11.02
N ALA A 38 -4.59 12.46 9.87
CA ALA A 38 -4.00 13.75 9.55
C ALA A 38 -5.05 14.86 9.55
N LEU A 39 -6.20 14.64 8.89
CA LEU A 39 -7.31 15.60 8.89
C LEU A 39 -7.80 15.87 10.31
N THR A 40 -8.07 14.84 11.11
CA THR A 40 -8.52 15.01 12.50
C THR A 40 -7.56 15.86 13.33
N ILE A 41 -6.25 15.60 13.25
CA ILE A 41 -5.24 16.39 13.96
C ILE A 41 -5.26 17.85 13.50
N HIS A 42 -5.30 18.11 12.20
CA HIS A 42 -5.33 19.47 11.67
C HIS A 42 -6.60 20.23 12.11
N PHE A 43 -7.76 19.56 12.10
CA PHE A 43 -9.00 20.16 12.62
C PHE A 43 -8.91 20.52 14.10
N ILE A 44 -8.32 19.65 14.94
CA ILE A 44 -8.14 19.92 16.37
C ILE A 44 -7.20 21.11 16.60
N LEU A 45 -6.08 21.16 15.86
CA LEU A 45 -5.11 22.26 15.96
C LEU A 45 -5.73 23.60 15.54
N LEU A 46 -6.45 23.62 14.41
CA LEU A 46 -7.15 24.82 13.93
C LEU A 46 -8.33 25.22 14.84
N SER A 47 -8.96 24.27 15.52
CA SER A 47 -10.03 24.55 16.49
C SER A 47 -9.51 25.12 17.81
N THR A 48 -8.21 25.00 18.11
CA THR A 48 -7.63 25.45 19.38
C THR A 48 -7.06 26.86 19.23
N SER A 49 -7.52 27.82 20.05
CA SER A 49 -7.09 29.23 19.98
C SER A 49 -5.56 29.42 20.11
N THR A 50 -4.85 28.50 20.75
CA THR A 50 -3.40 28.55 20.93
C THR A 50 -2.62 28.16 19.67
N TYR A 51 -3.19 27.31 18.82
CA TYR A 51 -2.52 26.73 17.64
C TYR A 51 -3.21 27.08 16.32
N ASN A 52 -4.29 27.84 16.38
CA ASN A 52 -5.03 28.30 15.21
C ASN A 52 -4.25 29.41 14.49
N TRP A 53 -3.42 29.03 13.52
CA TRP A 53 -2.69 29.97 12.68
C TRP A 53 -3.59 30.74 11.69
N LEU A 54 -4.84 30.30 11.49
CA LEU A 54 -5.76 30.82 10.46
C LEU A 54 -6.66 31.93 11.02
N GLY A 55 -6.71 32.06 12.35
CA GLY A 55 -7.48 33.07 13.06
C GLY A 55 -6.66 34.30 13.47
N ASN A 56 -5.47 34.49 12.92
CA ASN A 56 -4.63 35.67 13.15
C ASN A 56 -4.79 36.71 12.04
#